data_AF-A0A2S9GB49-F1
#
_entry.id   AF-A0A2S9GB49-F1
#
_cell.length_a   1.000
_cell.length_b   1.000
_cell.length_c   1.000
_cell.angle_alpha   90.00
_cell.angle_beta   90.00
_cell.angle_gamma   90.00
#
_symmetry.space_group_name_H-M   'P 1'
#
loop_
_entity.id
_entity.type
_entity.pdbx_description
1 polymer ?
#
loop_
_entity_poly.entity_id
_entity_poly.type
_entity_poly.pdbx_seq_one_letter_code
_entity_poly.pdbx_strand_id
1 'polypeptide(L)'
;ADSAGPSLAMAAVRELILAGKPVPASMVLLSFTPDASLSNPAILDIKDPIIDVRNLDFYTDENHWSDGLDAKDPLVSPLFFSDEV
;
A
#
# COMPACT_ATOMS: atom_id res chain seq x y z
N ALA A 1 -4.79 -10.82 3.90
CA ALA A 1 -5.16 -9.43 4.24
C ALA A 1 -5.86 -8.82 3.03
N ASP A 2 -6.75 -7.85 3.27
CA ASP A 2 -7.58 -7.20 2.25
C ASP A 2 -7.49 -5.66 2.31
N SER A 3 -7.81 -4.98 1.20
CA SER A 3 -7.84 -3.51 1.07
C SER A 3 -6.48 -2.85 1.41
N ALA A 4 -6.40 -2.05 2.47
CA ALA A 4 -5.16 -1.47 2.98
C ALA A 4 -4.28 -2.48 3.76
N GLY A 5 -4.86 -3.57 4.24
CA GLY A 5 -4.17 -4.59 5.03
C GLY A 5 -2.96 -5.23 4.33
N PRO A 6 -3.00 -5.53 3.02
CA PRO A 6 -1.85 -5.95 2.25
C PRO A 6 -0.66 -5.00 2.30
N SER A 7 -0.86 -3.68 2.32
CA SER A 7 0.25 -2.72 2.48
C SER A 7 0.95 -2.93 3.82
N LEU A 8 0.19 -3.06 4.90
CA LEU A 8 0.72 -3.36 6.23
C LEU A 8 1.40 -4.73 6.30
N ALA A 9 0.82 -5.76 5.69
CA ALA A 9 1.40 -7.10 5.67
C ALA A 9 2.75 -7.11 4.95
N MET A 10 2.84 -6.43 3.80
CA MET A 10 4.07 -6.30 3.02
C MET A 10 5.13 -5.48 3.77
N ALA A 11 4.76 -4.35 4.37
CA ALA A 11 5.66 -3.54 5.19
C ALA A 11 6.20 -4.34 6.38
N ALA A 12 5.35 -5.08 7.10
CA ALA A 12 5.76 -5.93 8.20
C ALA A 12 6.74 -7.03 7.76
N VAL A 13 6.50 -7.67 6.60
CA VAL A 13 7.43 -8.67 6.06
C VAL A 13 8.77 -8.03 5.67
N ARG A 14 8.77 -6.81 5.11
CA ARG A 14 10.02 -6.07 4.85
C ARG A 14 10.81 -5.85 6.13
N GLU A 15 10.16 -5.42 7.21
CA GLU A 15 10.85 -5.23 8.50
C GLU A 15 11.40 -6.55 9.07
N LEU A 16 10.71 -7.68 8.86
CA LEU A 16 11.26 -9.00 9.19
C LEU A 16 12.51 -9.33 8.38
N ILE A 17 12.53 -9.03 7.08
CA ILE A 17 13.67 -9.24 6.19
C ILE A 17 14.87 -8.39 6.65
N LEU A 18 14.67 -7.09 6.86
CA LEU A 18 15.71 -6.16 7.31
C LEU A 18 16.30 -6.57 8.67
N ALA A 19 15.46 -7.10 9.56
CA ALA A 19 15.90 -7.60 10.86
C ALA A 19 16.53 -9.01 10.82
N GLY A 20 16.65 -9.64 9.65
CA GLY A 20 17.17 -11.01 9.50
C GLY A 20 16.29 -12.07 10.18
N LYS A 21 14.99 -11.82 10.32
CA LYS A 21 14.04 -12.71 11.00
C LYS A 21 13.31 -13.63 10.01
N PRO A 22 12.79 -14.78 10.48
CA PRO A 22 11.94 -15.63 9.65
C PRO A 22 10.74 -14.86 9.10
N VAL A 23 10.42 -15.10 7.83
CA VAL A 23 9.24 -14.57 7.15
C VAL A 23 8.13 -15.64 7.05
N PRO A 24 6.86 -15.24 6.86
CA PRO A 24 5.79 -16.19 6.59
C PRO A 24 6.06 -17.02 5.32
N ALA A 25 5.67 -18.30 5.33
CA ALA A 25 5.84 -19.18 4.17
C ALA A 25 4.97 -18.77 2.97
N SER A 26 3.88 -18.04 3.20
CA SER A 26 3.00 -17.52 2.15
C SER A 26 2.20 -16.33 2.65
N MET A 27 1.70 -15.51 1.71
CA MET A 27 0.75 -14.44 1.96
C MET A 27 -0.39 -14.49 0.94
N VAL A 28 -1.59 -14.17 1.39
CA VAL A 28 -2.76 -13.96 0.53
C VAL A 28 -3.16 -12.49 0.65
N LEU A 29 -3.06 -11.77 -0.46
CA LEU A 29 -3.31 -10.33 -0.56
C LEU A 29 -4.52 -10.11 -1.48
N LEU A 30 -5.59 -9.51 -0.96
CA LEU A 30 -6.87 -9.36 -1.64
C LEU A 30 -7.16 -7.88 -1.89
N SER A 31 -7.50 -7.52 -3.13
CA SER A 31 -7.82 -6.14 -3.53
C SER A 31 -6.81 -5.11 -3.00
N PHE A 32 -5.54 -5.39 -3.25
CA PHE A 32 -4.39 -4.64 -2.75
C PHE A 32 -4.23 -3.28 -3.43
N THR A 33 -3.89 -2.25 -2.64
CA THR A 33 -3.41 -0.93 -3.07
C THR A 33 -1.88 -0.83 -2.95
N PRO A 34 -1.10 -1.31 -3.94
CA PRO A 34 0.37 -1.27 -3.86
C PRO A 34 0.97 0.12 -4.14
N ASP A 35 0.18 1.04 -4.72
CA ASP A 35 0.58 2.39 -5.10
C ASP A 35 -0.50 3.41 -4.72
N ALA A 36 -0.28 4.11 -3.62
CA ALA A 36 -1.13 5.19 -3.13
C ALA A 36 -0.93 6.51 -3.89
N SER A 37 0.13 6.63 -4.71
CA SER A 37 0.36 7.82 -5.53
C SER A 37 -0.51 7.89 -6.78
N LEU A 38 -1.28 6.82 -7.07
CA LEU A 38 -2.12 6.67 -8.25
C LEU A 38 -1.35 6.91 -9.56
N SER A 39 -0.10 6.41 -9.62
CA SER A 39 0.79 6.70 -10.75
C SER A 39 0.36 6.05 -12.07
N ASN A 40 -0.49 5.02 -12.01
CA ASN A 40 -1.09 4.40 -13.19
C ASN A 40 -2.28 5.23 -13.70
N PRO A 41 -2.18 5.91 -14.85
CA PRO A 41 -3.26 6.77 -15.35
C PRO A 41 -4.53 6.00 -15.71
N ALA A 42 -4.43 4.70 -16.02
CA ALA A 42 -5.58 3.86 -16.33
C ALA A 42 -6.48 3.57 -15.12
N ILE A 43 -6.04 3.90 -13.89
CA ILE A 43 -6.86 3.73 -12.68
C ILE A 43 -8.17 4.52 -12.75
N LEU A 44 -8.18 5.63 -13.49
CA LEU A 44 -9.35 6.50 -13.68
C LEU A 44 -10.44 5.85 -14.55
N ASP A 45 -10.10 4.84 -15.34
CA ASP A 45 -11.03 4.14 -16.22
C ASP A 45 -11.81 3.02 -15.50
N ILE A 46 -11.38 2.67 -14.28
CA ILE A 46 -12.01 1.64 -13.47
C ILE A 46 -13.33 2.16 -12.89
N LYS A 47 -14.39 1.38 -13.11
CA LYS A 47 -15.73 1.64 -12.57
C LYS A 47 -15.90 0.84 -11.28
N ASP A 48 -15.26 1.29 -10.21
CA ASP A 48 -15.42 0.70 -8.90
C ASP A 48 -16.69 1.25 -8.22
N PRO A 49 -17.62 0.40 -7.76
CA PRO A 49 -18.87 0.84 -7.16
C PRO A 49 -18.74 1.33 -5.71
N ILE A 50 -17.58 1.15 -5.08
CA ILE A 50 -17.33 1.46 -3.67
C ILE A 50 -16.26 2.55 -3.53
N ILE A 51 -15.14 2.45 -4.23
CA ILE A 51 -13.98 3.35 -4.09
C ILE A 51 -13.91 4.30 -5.29
N ASP A 52 -14.00 5.60 -5.04
CA ASP A 52 -13.71 6.62 -6.05
C ASP A 52 -12.30 7.17 -5.86
N VAL A 53 -11.36 6.79 -6.73
CA VAL A 53 -9.98 7.28 -6.70
C VAL A 53 -9.86 8.79 -6.96
N ARG A 54 -10.93 9.45 -7.40
CA ARG A 54 -10.99 10.92 -7.55
C ARG A 54 -11.34 11.62 -6.23
N ASN A 55 -11.78 10.86 -5.22
CA ASN A 55 -12.11 11.35 -3.88
C ASN A 55 -11.61 10.36 -2.82
N LEU A 56 -10.40 10.60 -2.34
CA LEU A 56 -9.76 9.78 -1.30
C LEU A 56 -9.58 10.52 0.02
N ASP A 57 -10.34 11.61 0.23
CA ASP A 57 -10.21 12.50 1.40
C ASP A 57 -10.32 11.75 2.73
N PHE A 58 -11.13 10.69 2.78
CA PHE A 58 -11.20 9.82 3.95
C PHE A 58 -9.81 9.28 4.38
N TYR A 59 -8.96 8.91 3.41
CA TYR A 59 -7.64 8.34 3.66
C TYR A 59 -6.54 9.40 3.83
N THR A 60 -6.64 10.55 3.15
CA THR A 60 -5.59 11.57 3.20
C THR A 60 -5.83 12.62 4.28
N ASP A 61 -7.07 13.06 4.45
CA ASP A 61 -7.39 14.27 5.21
C ASP A 61 -8.18 13.97 6.49
N GLU A 62 -8.99 12.90 6.51
CA GLU A 62 -9.84 12.58 7.66
C GLU A 62 -9.21 11.55 8.62
N ASN A 63 -8.61 10.48 8.11
CA ASN A 63 -8.08 9.40 8.94
C ASN A 63 -6.56 9.41 9.12
N HIS A 64 -5.85 10.34 8.44
CA HIS A 64 -4.41 10.56 8.59
C HIS A 64 -3.53 9.32 8.31
N TRP A 65 -3.98 8.43 7.41
CA TRP A 65 -3.34 7.13 7.15
C TRP A 65 -1.83 7.21 6.86
N SER A 66 -1.40 8.23 6.12
CA SER A 66 -0.01 8.39 5.66
C SER A 66 0.59 9.76 6.02
N ASP A 67 0.10 10.40 7.08
CA ASP A 67 0.56 11.72 7.50
C ASP A 67 2.09 11.77 7.66
N GLY A 68 2.71 12.76 7.02
CA GLY A 68 4.16 12.98 7.08
C GLY A 68 5.00 12.06 6.18
N LEU A 69 4.39 11.19 5.38
CA LEU A 69 5.06 10.34 4.40
C LEU A 69 4.73 10.77 2.96
N ASP A 70 5.67 10.56 2.03
CA ASP A 70 5.39 10.71 0.61
C ASP A 70 4.45 9.58 0.15
N ALA A 71 3.56 9.85 -0.81
CA ALA A 71 2.64 8.84 -1.32
C ALA A 71 3.37 7.63 -1.96
N LYS A 72 4.62 7.80 -2.40
CA LYS A 72 5.50 6.73 -2.90
C LYS A 72 6.44 6.18 -1.84
N ASP A 73 6.34 6.63 -0.58
CA ASP A 73 7.11 6.02 0.51
C ASP A 73 6.81 4.52 0.54
N PRO A 74 7.83 3.64 0.55
CA PRO A 74 7.59 2.21 0.44
C PRO A 74 6.80 1.61 1.60
N LEU A 75 6.73 2.28 2.76
CA LEU A 75 5.87 1.85 3.87
C LEU A 75 4.38 2.07 3.58
N VAL A 76 4.03 3.04 2.73
CA VAL A 76 2.66 3.34 2.29
C VAL A 76 2.35 2.60 0.98
N SER A 77 3.32 2.60 0.06
CA SER A 77 3.21 2.08 -1.29
C SER A 77 4.30 1.03 -1.57
N PRO A 78 4.05 -0.25 -1.21
CA PRO A 78 5.00 -1.34 -1.41
C PRO A 78 5.49 -1.55 -2.85
N LEU A 79 4.80 -0.99 -3.85
CA LEU A 79 5.28 -1.01 -5.24
C LEU A 79 6.67 -0.39 -5.39
N PHE A 80 7.05 0.54 -4.50
CA PHE A 80 8.31 1.26 -4.56
C PHE A 80 9.38 0.72 -3.59
N PHE A 81 9.22 -0.51 -3.07
CA PHE A 81 10.32 -1.15 -2.35
C PHE A 81 11.57 -1.23 -3.22
N SER A 82 12.70 -0.85 -2.63
CA SER A 82 14.03 -1.09 -3.21
C SER A 82 14.45 -2.54 -2.97
N ASP A 83 15.28 -3.06 -3.86
CA ASP A 83 16.02 -4.30 -3.68
C ASP A 83 17.27 -4.12 -2.79
N GLU A 84 17.68 -2.87 -2.52
CA GLU A 84 18.68 -2.54 -1.51
C GLU A 84 18.10 -2.73 -0.10
N VAL A 85 18.70 -3.65 0.66
CA VAL A 85 18.37 -4.04 2.04
C VAL A 85 19.53 -3.66 2.96
#